data_AF-A0A8J3BQ14-F1
#
_entry.id   AF-A0A8J3BQ14-F1
#
_cell.length_a   1.000
_cell.length_b   1.000
_cell.length_c   1.000
_cell.angle_alpha   90.00
_cell.angle_beta   90.00
_cell.angle_gamma   90.00
#
_symmetry.space_group_name_H-M   'P 1'
#
loop_
_entity.id
_entity.type
_entity.pdbx_description
1 polymer ?
#
loop_
_entity_poly.entity_id
_entity_poly.type
_entity_poly.pdbx_seq_one_letter_code
_entity_poly.pdbx_strand_id
1 'polypeptide(L)'
;MSVSVNLEGQWDTEPYDYGVMESSQVCFSVDGHGWSFLSRMGGAINVWYFRWAVVSVGRVRIGDYRVVSGVWTDRFDRMTAIDADCRLDDARVLEFAVVDEFSPDGRSRRRLDLSSPVASATVFARVGNFFDFVLPADAEY
;
A
#
# COMPACT_ATOMS: atom_id res chain seq x y z
N MET A 1 5.25 23.11 -12.21
CA MET A 1 4.37 22.09 -12.82
C MET A 1 4.64 20.78 -12.09
N SER A 2 3.76 20.37 -11.18
CA SER A 2 3.81 19.00 -10.67
C SER A 2 3.38 18.09 -11.81
N VAL A 3 4.26 17.20 -12.25
CA VAL A 3 3.81 16.02 -12.99
C VAL A 3 2.78 15.36 -12.07
N SER A 4 1.52 15.30 -12.48
CA SER A 4 0.52 14.50 -11.76
C SER A 4 0.97 13.05 -11.89
N VAL A 5 1.33 12.42 -10.79
CA VAL A 5 2.01 11.14 -10.82
C VAL A 5 0.98 10.10 -10.50
N ASN A 6 0.53 9.35 -11.50
CA ASN A 6 -0.55 8.33 -11.45
C ASN A 6 -0.46 7.23 -10.36
N LEU A 7 0.44 7.36 -9.39
CA LEU A 7 0.54 6.59 -8.16
C LEU A 7 -0.64 6.78 -7.23
N GLU A 8 -1.28 7.96 -7.17
CA GLU A 8 -2.28 8.21 -6.12
C GLU A 8 -3.46 7.26 -6.22
N GLY A 9 -3.85 6.63 -5.12
CA GLY A 9 -4.92 5.64 -5.01
C GLY A 9 -4.44 4.30 -4.46
N GLN A 10 -5.36 3.35 -4.42
CA GLN A 10 -5.12 2.02 -3.85
C GLN A 10 -4.71 1.00 -4.92
N TRP A 11 -3.78 0.14 -4.54
CA TRP A 11 -3.23 -0.93 -5.32
C TRP A 11 -3.19 -2.22 -4.51
N ASP A 12 -3.47 -3.34 -5.15
CA ASP A 12 -3.52 -4.67 -4.55
C ASP A 12 -2.64 -5.62 -5.36
N THR A 13 -1.94 -6.55 -4.73
CA THR A 13 -1.20 -7.58 -5.46
C THR A 13 -2.09 -8.48 -6.29
N GLU A 14 -3.40 -8.60 -6.01
CA GLU A 14 -4.31 -9.37 -6.87
C GLU A 14 -4.30 -8.84 -8.33
N PRO A 15 -3.86 -9.64 -9.32
CA PRO A 15 -3.87 -11.10 -9.38
C PRO A 15 -2.46 -11.72 -9.36
N TYR A 16 -1.43 -10.92 -9.06
CA TYR A 16 -0.02 -11.27 -8.99
C TYR A 16 0.37 -11.89 -7.63
N ASP A 17 -0.61 -12.21 -6.78
CA ASP A 17 -0.42 -12.74 -5.43
C ASP A 17 0.56 -13.91 -5.38
N TYR A 18 1.32 -13.97 -4.28
CA TYR A 18 2.31 -15.01 -4.02
C TYR A 18 1.68 -16.35 -3.54
N GLY A 19 0.35 -16.44 -3.48
CA GLY A 19 -0.42 -17.63 -3.09
C GLY A 19 -1.85 -17.30 -2.67
N VAL A 20 -2.69 -18.33 -2.45
CA VAL A 20 -4.16 -18.20 -2.19
C VAL A 20 -4.48 -17.52 -0.84
N MET A 21 -3.49 -17.28 0.02
CA MET A 21 -3.70 -16.83 1.41
C MET A 21 -2.98 -15.51 1.76
N GLU A 22 -2.26 -14.90 0.81
CA GLU A 22 -1.48 -13.70 1.05
C GLU A 22 -1.70 -12.69 -0.08
N SER A 23 -2.26 -11.52 0.26
CA SER A 23 -2.36 -10.37 -0.64
C SER A 23 -1.79 -9.14 0.05
N SER A 24 -1.10 -8.29 -0.70
CA SER A 24 -0.50 -7.06 -0.21
C SER A 24 -1.21 -5.87 -0.83
N GLN A 25 -1.56 -4.90 0.00
CA GLN A 25 -2.19 -3.67 -0.47
C GLN A 25 -1.32 -2.47 -0.11
N VAL A 26 -1.33 -1.48 -0.99
CA VAL A 26 -0.67 -0.20 -0.79
C VAL A 26 -1.57 0.93 -1.30
N CYS A 27 -1.59 2.03 -0.58
CA CYS A 27 -2.29 3.24 -0.97
C CYS A 27 -1.36 4.44 -0.90
N PHE A 28 -1.43 5.29 -1.92
CA PHE A 28 -0.75 6.57 -2.00
C PHE A 28 -1.81 7.68 -2.01
N SER A 29 -1.93 8.44 -0.94
CA SER A 29 -2.84 9.58 -0.85
C SER A 29 -2.22 10.87 -1.42
N VAL A 30 -3.04 11.74 -2.00
CA VAL A 30 -2.66 13.01 -2.66
C VAL A 30 -1.91 13.99 -1.74
N ASP A 31 -2.06 13.83 -0.42
CA ASP A 31 -1.43 14.66 0.61
C ASP A 31 -0.01 14.16 1.00
N GLY A 32 0.53 13.18 0.27
CA GLY A 32 1.85 12.61 0.52
C GLY A 32 1.88 11.63 1.70
N HIS A 33 0.72 11.23 2.23
CA HIS A 33 0.61 10.08 3.12
C HIS A 33 0.33 8.81 2.33
N GLY A 34 0.72 7.67 2.88
CA GLY A 34 0.33 6.37 2.35
C GLY A 34 0.28 5.33 3.45
N TRP A 35 -0.30 4.20 3.11
CA TRP A 35 -0.34 3.04 3.98
C TRP A 35 -0.11 1.79 3.15
N SER A 36 0.33 0.72 3.81
CA SER A 36 0.35 -0.60 3.22
C SER A 36 0.14 -1.67 4.26
N PHE A 37 -0.39 -2.83 3.86
CA PHE A 37 -0.47 -4.00 4.72
C PHE A 37 -0.36 -5.29 3.92
N LEU A 38 0.02 -6.37 4.60
CA LEU A 38 -0.01 -7.73 4.09
C LEU A 38 -1.21 -8.44 4.74
N SER A 39 -2.23 -8.73 3.96
CA SER A 39 -3.30 -9.64 4.34
C SER A 39 -2.76 -11.04 4.37
N ARG A 40 -2.88 -11.73 5.51
CA ARG A 40 -2.55 -13.14 5.65
C ARG A 40 -3.57 -13.83 6.55
N MET A 41 -4.02 -15.01 6.15
CA MET A 41 -4.97 -15.77 6.97
C MET A 41 -4.32 -16.20 8.30
N GLY A 42 -4.94 -15.88 9.44
CA GLY A 42 -4.56 -16.39 10.76
C GLY A 42 -3.33 -15.76 11.42
N GLY A 43 -2.88 -14.59 10.96
CA GLY A 43 -1.73 -13.88 11.56
C GLY A 43 -2.09 -12.48 12.09
N ALA A 44 -1.20 -11.93 12.94
CA ALA A 44 -1.26 -10.51 13.30
C ALA A 44 -1.15 -9.64 12.03
N ILE A 45 -1.96 -8.59 11.97
CA ILE A 45 -1.87 -7.56 10.92
C ILE A 45 -0.76 -6.60 11.28
N ASN A 46 0.00 -6.16 10.29
CA ASN A 46 0.86 -5.00 10.38
C ASN A 46 0.42 -4.01 9.30
N VAL A 47 0.17 -2.77 9.71
CA VAL A 47 -0.07 -1.65 8.81
C VAL A 47 1.13 -0.72 8.89
N TRP A 48 1.76 -0.50 7.75
CA TRP A 48 2.86 0.45 7.59
C TRP A 48 2.29 1.74 7.03
N TYR A 49 2.18 2.76 7.86
CA TYR A 49 1.95 4.13 7.41
C TYR A 49 3.29 4.74 7.00
N PHE A 50 3.28 5.57 5.96
CA PHE A 50 4.49 6.21 5.45
C PHE A 50 4.19 7.56 4.83
N ARG A 51 5.25 8.36 4.68
CA ARG A 51 5.27 9.53 3.79
C ARG A 51 5.82 9.14 2.44
N TRP A 52 5.26 9.73 1.39
CA TRP A 52 5.77 9.57 0.04
C TRP A 52 5.80 10.88 -0.73
N ALA A 53 6.73 10.96 -1.68
CA ALA A 53 6.80 12.07 -2.62
C ALA A 53 7.49 11.61 -3.90
N VAL A 54 6.98 12.03 -5.04
CA VAL A 54 7.66 11.80 -6.31
C VAL A 54 8.79 12.81 -6.46
N VAL A 55 10.00 12.29 -6.56
CA VAL A 55 11.24 13.10 -6.59
C VAL A 55 11.69 13.39 -8.02
N SER A 56 11.34 12.52 -8.96
CA SER A 56 11.51 12.73 -10.41
C SER A 56 10.59 11.79 -11.19
N VAL A 57 10.51 11.96 -12.51
CA VAL A 57 9.79 11.00 -13.38
C VAL A 57 10.28 9.58 -13.10
N GLY A 58 9.35 8.67 -12.81
CA GLY A 58 9.63 7.27 -12.51
C GLY A 58 10.35 7.00 -11.18
N ARG A 59 10.47 8.00 -10.28
CA ARG A 59 11.09 7.81 -8.96
C ARG A 59 10.26 8.37 -7.81
N VAL A 60 10.02 7.53 -6.80
CA VAL A 60 9.27 7.88 -5.60
C VAL A 60 10.12 7.67 -4.36
N ARG A 61 10.15 8.66 -3.47
CA ARG A 61 10.70 8.51 -2.13
C ARG A 61 9.58 8.01 -1.21
N ILE A 62 9.87 7.01 -0.39
CA ILE A 62 9.01 6.53 0.70
C ILE A 62 9.84 6.51 1.99
N GLY A 63 9.26 6.95 3.11
CA GLY A 63 9.94 6.97 4.41
C GLY A 63 9.00 7.40 5.55
N ASP A 64 9.58 7.83 6.67
CA ASP A 64 8.84 8.24 7.88
C ASP A 64 7.82 7.19 8.31
N TYR A 65 8.29 5.94 8.38
CA TYR A 65 7.42 4.79 8.60
C TYR A 65 6.92 4.77 10.05
N ARG A 66 5.61 4.55 10.19
CA ARG A 66 4.98 4.12 11.45
C ARG A 66 4.33 2.77 11.21
N VAL A 67 4.68 1.79 12.02
CA VAL A 67 4.15 0.43 11.92
C VAL A 67 3.25 0.18 13.10
N VAL A 68 1.99 -0.11 12.79
CA VAL A 68 0.99 -0.46 13.79
C VAL A 68 0.62 -1.92 13.59
N SER A 69 0.76 -2.74 14.62
CA SER A 69 0.37 -4.14 14.59
C SER A 69 -0.87 -4.39 15.43
N GLY A 70 -1.68 -5.39 15.08
CA GLY A 70 -2.85 -5.74 15.87
C GLY A 70 -3.67 -6.92 15.36
N VAL A 71 -4.95 -6.90 15.70
CA VAL A 71 -5.94 -7.91 15.30
C VAL A 71 -7.10 -7.23 14.55
N TRP A 72 -7.48 -7.78 13.39
CA TRP A 72 -8.65 -7.35 12.64
C TRP A 72 -9.94 -7.40 13.48
N THR A 73 -10.91 -6.56 13.15
CA THR A 73 -12.31 -6.80 13.53
C THR A 73 -12.88 -7.93 12.68
N ASP A 74 -14.08 -8.39 13.03
CA ASP A 74 -14.88 -9.32 12.20
C ASP A 74 -15.12 -8.79 10.78
N ARG A 75 -15.08 -7.46 10.62
CA ARG A 75 -14.96 -6.79 9.33
C ARG A 75 -13.47 -6.51 9.07
N PHE A 76 -12.92 -7.03 7.97
CA PHE A 76 -11.53 -6.82 7.56
C PHE A 76 -11.24 -5.39 7.08
N ASP A 77 -11.95 -4.41 7.61
CA ASP A 77 -11.85 -2.98 7.33
C ASP A 77 -11.42 -2.16 8.56
N ARG A 78 -11.21 -2.80 9.71
CA ARG A 78 -10.86 -2.09 10.93
C ARG A 78 -10.02 -2.96 11.85
N MET A 79 -9.09 -2.32 12.56
CA MET A 79 -8.32 -2.99 13.60
C MET A 79 -9.00 -2.82 14.96
N THR A 80 -9.12 -3.92 15.72
CA THR A 80 -9.81 -3.95 17.01
C THR A 80 -8.91 -3.46 18.15
N ALA A 81 -7.62 -3.75 18.07
CA ALA A 81 -6.64 -3.39 19.10
C ALA A 81 -5.27 -3.17 18.45
N ILE A 82 -4.48 -2.28 19.06
CA ILE A 82 -3.07 -2.06 18.72
C ILE A 82 -2.22 -2.88 19.70
N ASP A 83 -1.50 -3.86 19.19
CA ASP A 83 -0.55 -4.67 19.98
C ASP A 83 0.83 -3.99 20.05
N ALA A 84 1.22 -3.27 18.99
CA ALA A 84 2.46 -2.50 18.94
C ALA A 84 2.33 -1.31 18.00
N ASP A 85 3.08 -0.25 18.31
CA ASP A 85 3.22 0.94 17.49
C ASP A 85 4.69 1.39 17.55
N CYS A 86 5.36 1.39 16.41
CA CYS A 86 6.76 1.78 16.33
C CYS A 86 7.03 2.67 15.12
N ARG A 87 8.08 3.49 15.23
CA ARG A 87 8.62 4.25 14.11
C ARG A 87 9.85 3.58 13.55
N LEU A 88 9.95 3.54 12.23
CA LEU A 88 11.10 3.03 11.51
C LEU A 88 11.73 4.16 10.68
N ASP A 89 13.02 4.35 10.85
CA ASP A 89 13.82 5.24 10.02
C ASP A 89 14.36 4.47 8.82
N ASP A 90 13.47 4.19 7.86
CA ASP A 90 13.77 3.47 6.62
C ASP A 90 13.32 4.29 5.40
N ALA A 91 14.01 5.39 5.14
CA ALA A 91 13.73 6.20 3.96
C ALA A 91 14.47 5.66 2.72
N ARG A 92 13.74 5.46 1.63
CA ARG A 92 14.25 4.90 0.38
C ARG A 92 13.66 5.56 -0.85
N VAL A 93 14.44 5.58 -1.93
CA VAL A 93 13.98 5.99 -3.26
C VAL A 93 13.80 4.75 -4.11
N LEU A 94 12.61 4.60 -4.67
CA LEU A 94 12.22 3.49 -5.54
C LEU A 94 12.03 4.00 -6.96
N GLU A 95 12.43 3.19 -7.93
CA GLU A 95 11.96 3.38 -9.30
C GLU A 95 10.57 2.76 -9.42
N PHE A 96 9.67 3.42 -10.16
CA PHE A 96 8.32 2.93 -10.38
C PHE A 96 7.88 3.12 -11.83
N ALA A 97 7.02 2.22 -12.29
CA ALA A 97 6.30 2.35 -13.56
C ALA A 97 4.81 2.07 -13.34
N VAL A 98 3.96 2.86 -13.99
CA VAL A 98 2.52 2.58 -14.09
C VAL A 98 2.23 2.23 -15.55
N VAL A 99 1.75 1.01 -15.79
CA VAL A 99 1.54 0.45 -17.13
C VAL A 99 0.06 0.09 -17.28
N ASP A 100 -0.53 0.38 -18.44
CA ASP A 100 -1.85 -0.14 -18.79
C ASP A 100 -1.69 -1.59 -19.30
N GLU A 101 -2.32 -2.53 -18.62
CA GLU A 101 -2.40 -3.94 -19.00
C GLU A 101 -3.81 -4.25 -19.50
N PHE A 102 -3.90 -5.11 -20.52
CA PHE A 102 -5.17 -5.59 -21.05
C PHE A 102 -5.32 -7.06 -20.73
N SER A 103 -6.43 -7.40 -20.09
CA SER A 103 -6.81 -8.78 -19.87
C SER A 103 -7.36 -9.42 -21.16
N PRO A 104 -7.36 -10.76 -21.30
CA PRO A 104 -7.83 -11.43 -22.52
C PRO A 104 -9.28 -11.12 -22.92
N ASP A 105 -10.11 -10.65 -21.98
CA ASP A 105 -11.49 -10.22 -22.21
C ASP A 105 -11.59 -8.74 -22.67
N GLY A 106 -10.46 -8.07 -22.87
CA GLY A 106 -10.36 -6.69 -23.34
C GLY A 106 -10.47 -5.63 -22.24
N ARG A 107 -10.60 -6.00 -20.96
CA ARG A 107 -10.63 -5.03 -19.87
C ARG A 107 -9.23 -4.50 -19.59
N SER A 108 -9.08 -3.17 -19.55
CA SER A 108 -7.84 -2.54 -19.13
C SER A 108 -7.75 -2.48 -17.60
N ARG A 109 -6.53 -2.65 -17.10
CA ARG A 109 -6.18 -2.51 -15.69
C ARG A 109 -4.84 -1.81 -15.63
N ARG A 110 -4.66 -0.91 -14.66
CA ARG A 110 -3.34 -0.31 -14.41
C ARG A 110 -2.53 -1.21 -13.50
N ARG A 111 -1.28 -1.47 -13.87
CA ARG A 111 -0.28 -2.17 -13.08
C ARG A 111 0.76 -1.19 -12.59
N LEU A 112 1.12 -1.29 -11.33
CA LEU A 112 2.23 -0.59 -10.70
C LEU A 112 3.38 -1.58 -10.50
N ASP A 113 4.54 -1.26 -11.05
CA ASP A 113 5.80 -1.96 -10.83
C ASP A 113 6.71 -1.09 -9.96
N LEU A 114 7.30 -1.66 -8.90
CA LEU A 114 8.25 -1.02 -8.00
C LEU A 114 9.60 -1.75 -8.02
N SER A 115 10.70 -1.00 -7.95
CA SER A 115 12.06 -1.58 -7.96
C SER A 115 12.44 -2.33 -6.67
N SER A 116 11.71 -2.13 -5.58
CA SER A 116 11.90 -2.84 -4.32
C SER A 116 10.58 -2.97 -3.56
N PRO A 117 10.40 -4.00 -2.71
CA PRO A 117 9.12 -4.30 -2.10
C PRO A 117 8.59 -3.18 -1.20
N VAL A 118 7.31 -2.84 -1.35
CA VAL A 118 6.49 -2.14 -0.36
C VAL A 118 5.45 -3.15 0.10
N ALA A 119 5.19 -3.28 1.41
CA ALA A 119 4.24 -4.28 1.89
C ALA A 119 4.56 -5.73 1.48
N SER A 120 5.84 -6.07 1.30
CA SER A 120 6.31 -7.38 0.81
C SER A 120 6.09 -7.67 -0.68
N ALA A 121 5.59 -6.71 -1.48
CA ALA A 121 5.36 -6.90 -2.91
C ALA A 121 5.95 -5.78 -3.78
N THR A 122 6.28 -6.14 -5.03
CA THR A 122 6.85 -5.22 -6.03
C THR A 122 5.89 -4.93 -7.18
N VAL A 123 4.79 -5.67 -7.33
CA VAL A 123 3.85 -5.52 -8.43
C VAL A 123 2.43 -5.46 -7.87
N PHE A 124 1.66 -4.47 -8.31
CA PHE A 124 0.29 -4.28 -7.86
C PHE A 124 -0.63 -3.91 -9.01
N ALA A 125 -1.88 -4.31 -8.92
CA ALA A 125 -2.96 -3.86 -9.77
C ALA A 125 -3.74 -2.72 -9.12
N ARG A 126 -4.23 -1.80 -9.94
CA ARG A 126 -5.08 -0.70 -9.47
C ARG A 126 -6.45 -1.21 -9.02
N VAL A 127 -6.88 -0.77 -7.84
CA VAL A 127 -8.22 -1.02 -7.30
C VAL A 127 -9.14 0.15 -7.64
N GLY A 128 -10.38 -0.14 -8.06
CA GLY A 128 -11.38 0.87 -8.39
C GLY A 128 -12.13 1.43 -7.19
N ASN A 129 -12.20 0.68 -6.10
CA ASN A 129 -12.80 1.09 -4.83
C ASN A 129 -11.70 1.50 -3.85
N PHE A 130 -11.85 2.68 -3.27
CA PHE A 130 -10.94 3.20 -2.26
C PHE A 130 -11.37 2.68 -0.88
N PHE A 131 -10.42 2.09 -0.18
CA PHE A 131 -10.55 1.66 1.19
C PHE A 131 -9.66 2.55 2.06
N ASP A 132 -10.25 3.30 2.99
CA ASP A 132 -9.46 4.00 4.01
C ASP A 132 -9.23 3.06 5.19
N PHE A 133 -7.96 2.86 5.54
CA PHE A 133 -7.64 2.18 6.78
C PHE A 133 -7.94 3.10 7.95
N VAL A 134 -8.99 2.80 8.70
CA VAL A 134 -9.38 3.59 9.88
C VAL A 134 -8.70 2.99 11.11
N LEU A 135 -7.73 3.72 11.66
CA LEU A 135 -7.19 3.43 12.98
C LEU A 135 -8.29 3.58 14.06
N PRO A 136 -8.23 2.84 15.17
CA PRO A 136 -9.10 3.10 16.30
C PRO A 136 -8.90 4.55 16.81
N ALA A 137 -9.96 5.16 17.33
CA ALA A 137 -10.05 6.61 17.57
C ALA A 137 -9.06 7.14 18.63
N ASP A 138 -8.39 6.24 19.35
CA ASP A 138 -7.37 6.48 20.36
C ASP A 138 -5.93 6.42 19.82
N ALA A 139 -5.73 6.12 18.53
CA ALA A 139 -4.42 6.14 17.90
C ALA A 139 -3.99 7.59 17.57
N GLU A 140 -2.97 8.12 18.25
CA GLU A 140 -2.38 9.42 17.90
C GLU A 140 -1.68 9.36 16.54
N TYR A 141 -1.77 10.39 15.70
CA TYR A 141 -1.08 10.48 14.38
C TYR A 141 0.39 10.87 14.50
#